data_AF-A0A351HB18-F1
#
_entry.id   AF-A0A351HB18-F1
#
_cell.length_a   1.000
_cell.length_b   1.000
_cell.length_c   1.000
_cell.angle_alpha   90.00
_cell.angle_beta   90.00
_cell.angle_gamma   90.00
#
_symmetry.space_group_name_H-M   'P 1'
#
loop_
_entity.id
_entity.type
_entity.pdbx_description
1 polymer ?
#
loop_
_entity_poly.entity_id
_entity_poly.type
_entity_poly.pdbx_seq_one_letter_code
_entity_poly.pdbx_strand_id
1 'polypeptide(L)'
;SDFLRKDIVSIIVSGNKVIGRNTVEGVRVRAKELDNGVEIWLDIEDDVVIENPIHLCTGYLKPEGTQEVLIHNRLGSRARAKFISHCVFPSGVNFTHSMVADTDVGENAEMFYEDTHMHSKDGGVTVRATYNTVVRKGGRFQNMFYLTKTRVGKLFVKMNVNLEKNSTAHIESKVYEREDDYLEIDEELHLNGEGSSGIAKTTVFATDRSKAKIINKAYGNAPYSRGHIECNEIIKGDSVEVGTMPELYVKNEKAELTHEASIGRVNVKQMETLMSKGLSEEEATDMIV
;
A
#
# COMPACT_ATOMS: atom_id res chain seq x y z
N SER A 1 24.32 -6.77 -0.83
CA SER A 1 22.94 -7.01 -0.38
C SER A 1 22.48 -8.33 -0.99
N ASP A 2 21.73 -9.13 -0.23
CA ASP A 2 21.38 -10.51 -0.59
C ASP A 2 20.27 -10.62 -1.67
N PHE A 3 19.80 -9.49 -2.23
CA PHE A 3 18.68 -9.42 -3.19
C PHE A 3 18.95 -10.03 -4.57
N LEU A 4 20.20 -10.45 -4.84
CA LEU A 4 20.61 -11.10 -6.08
C LEU A 4 20.94 -12.58 -5.89
N ARG A 5 20.58 -13.17 -4.74
CA ARG A 5 20.67 -14.62 -4.60
C ARG A 5 19.74 -15.29 -5.60
N LYS A 6 20.21 -16.40 -6.17
CA LYS A 6 19.50 -17.11 -7.25
C LYS A 6 18.18 -17.74 -6.80
N ASP A 7 17.99 -17.93 -5.50
CA ASP A 7 16.78 -18.49 -4.89
C ASP A 7 15.73 -17.43 -4.51
N ILE A 8 15.88 -16.19 -4.98
CA ILE A 8 14.98 -15.07 -4.72
C ILE A 8 14.43 -14.55 -6.03
N VAL A 9 13.11 -14.50 -6.18
CA VAL A 9 12.48 -13.80 -7.31
C VAL A 9 12.68 -12.30 -7.12
N SER A 10 13.25 -11.63 -8.12
CA SER A 10 13.46 -10.19 -8.04
C SER A 10 13.30 -9.52 -9.40
N ILE A 11 12.80 -8.28 -9.38
CA ILE A 11 12.85 -7.37 -10.51
C ILE A 11 13.31 -6.01 -10.04
N ILE A 12 14.24 -5.41 -10.79
CA ILE A 12 14.80 -4.10 -10.49
C ILE A 12 14.61 -3.20 -11.71
N VAL A 13 13.92 -2.09 -11.48
CA VAL A 13 13.53 -1.11 -12.49
C VAL A 13 14.17 0.23 -12.17
N SER A 14 14.86 0.81 -13.15
CA SER A 14 15.43 2.15 -13.06
C SER A 14 14.87 3.02 -14.20
N GLY A 15 14.00 3.96 -13.87
CA GLY A 15 13.24 4.73 -14.85
C GLY A 15 12.38 3.80 -15.69
N ASN A 16 12.64 3.74 -16.99
CA ASN A 16 11.92 2.87 -17.92
C ASN A 16 12.67 1.56 -18.26
N LYS A 17 13.76 1.24 -17.54
CA LYS A 17 14.61 0.09 -17.85
C LYS A 17 14.54 -1.00 -16.80
N VAL A 18 14.51 -2.25 -17.25
CA VAL A 18 14.64 -3.42 -16.39
C VAL A 18 16.13 -3.77 -16.28
N ILE A 19 16.72 -3.44 -15.14
CA ILE A 19 18.17 -3.61 -14.93
C ILE A 19 18.53 -4.92 -14.22
N GLY A 20 17.56 -5.58 -13.61
CA GLY A 20 17.74 -6.87 -12.95
C GLY A 20 16.46 -7.67 -12.96
N ARG A 21 16.58 -8.97 -13.23
CA ARG A 21 15.47 -9.92 -13.16
C ARG A 21 15.99 -11.30 -12.79
N ASN A 22 15.43 -11.88 -11.73
CA ASN A 22 15.66 -13.26 -11.33
C ASN A 22 14.32 -13.98 -11.08
N THR A 23 14.30 -15.29 -11.30
CA THR A 23 13.12 -16.12 -11.05
C THR A 23 13.53 -17.46 -10.48
N VAL A 24 12.56 -18.19 -9.94
CA VAL A 24 12.70 -19.55 -9.42
C VAL A 24 11.70 -20.47 -10.11
N GLU A 25 11.82 -21.78 -9.88
CA GLU A 25 10.86 -22.77 -10.38
C GLU A 25 9.43 -22.44 -9.91
N GLY A 26 8.44 -22.64 -10.79
CA GLY A 26 7.05 -22.32 -10.50
C GLY A 26 6.69 -20.82 -10.55
N VAL A 27 7.65 -19.94 -10.84
CA VAL A 27 7.42 -18.49 -11.02
C VAL A 27 7.88 -18.04 -12.39
N ARG A 28 7.01 -17.31 -13.10
CA ARG A 28 7.33 -16.69 -14.40
C ARG A 28 7.28 -15.18 -14.26
N VAL A 29 8.43 -14.55 -14.51
CA VAL A 29 8.56 -13.08 -14.53
C VAL A 29 8.81 -12.60 -15.95
N ARG A 30 7.88 -11.83 -16.51
CA ARG A 30 8.04 -11.13 -17.78
C ARG A 30 8.03 -9.64 -17.54
N ALA A 31 8.78 -8.90 -18.33
CA ALA A 31 8.75 -7.45 -18.28
C ALA A 31 8.96 -6.88 -19.69
N LYS A 32 8.36 -5.73 -19.93
CA LYS A 32 8.44 -4.97 -21.17
C LYS A 32 8.76 -3.52 -20.80
N GLU A 33 9.78 -2.95 -21.45
CA GLU A 33 10.10 -1.54 -21.31
C GLU A 33 9.11 -0.70 -22.13
N LEU A 34 8.69 0.43 -21.57
CA LEU A 34 7.83 1.43 -22.19
C LEU A 34 8.62 2.74 -22.37
N ASP A 35 8.03 3.73 -23.04
CA ASP A 35 8.71 5.01 -23.28
C ASP A 35 9.06 5.72 -21.96
N ASN A 36 8.15 5.68 -20.99
CA ASN A 36 8.27 6.32 -19.68
C ASN A 36 8.13 5.33 -18.53
N GLY A 37 8.32 4.02 -18.75
CA GLY A 37 7.92 3.05 -17.74
C GLY A 37 8.27 1.61 -18.04
N VAL A 38 7.66 0.70 -17.29
CA VAL A 38 7.72 -0.74 -17.52
C VAL A 38 6.37 -1.39 -17.28
N GLU A 39 6.13 -2.49 -17.98
CA GLU A 39 5.01 -3.39 -17.72
C GLU A 39 5.57 -4.75 -17.27
N ILE A 40 5.06 -5.29 -16.16
CA ILE A 40 5.59 -6.46 -15.46
C ILE A 40 4.46 -7.49 -15.31
N TRP A 41 4.74 -8.74 -15.65
CA TRP A 41 3.85 -9.87 -15.37
C TRP A 41 4.56 -10.86 -14.44
N LEU A 42 3.92 -11.16 -13.33
CA LEU A 42 4.36 -12.09 -12.28
C LEU A 42 3.31 -13.19 -12.14
N ASP A 43 3.60 -14.34 -12.75
CA ASP A 43 2.72 -15.51 -12.71
C ASP A 43 3.33 -16.59 -11.81
N ILE A 44 2.65 -16.92 -10.70
CA ILE A 44 3.00 -18.02 -9.79
C ILE A 44 2.07 -19.20 -10.10
N GLU A 45 2.63 -20.39 -10.31
CA GLU A 45 1.86 -21.59 -10.63
C GLU A 45 1.06 -22.11 -9.43
N ASP A 46 0.11 -23.02 -9.69
CA ASP A 46 -0.68 -23.67 -8.64
C ASP A 46 0.24 -24.45 -7.68
N ASP A 47 -0.15 -24.53 -6.41
CA ASP A 47 0.55 -25.27 -5.34
C ASP A 47 1.97 -24.77 -5.00
N VAL A 48 2.46 -23.72 -5.66
CA VAL A 48 3.79 -23.17 -5.41
C VAL A 48 3.81 -22.35 -4.13
N VAL A 49 4.69 -22.72 -3.20
CA VAL A 49 4.99 -21.95 -1.99
C VAL A 49 6.37 -21.30 -2.13
N ILE A 50 6.38 -19.97 -2.06
CA ILE A 50 7.59 -19.16 -2.16
C ILE A 50 8.05 -18.78 -0.75
N GLU A 51 9.12 -19.42 -0.28
CA GLU A 51 9.67 -19.21 1.07
C GLU A 51 10.34 -17.83 1.23
N ASN A 52 11.10 -17.41 0.22
CA ASN A 52 11.79 -16.12 0.23
C ASN A 52 10.90 -15.02 -0.37
N PRO A 53 10.83 -13.81 0.21
CA PRO A 53 10.06 -12.73 -0.37
C PRO A 53 10.47 -12.40 -1.83
N ILE A 54 9.47 -12.16 -2.67
CA ILE A 54 9.63 -11.63 -4.02
C ILE A 54 9.93 -10.14 -3.91
N HIS A 55 11.05 -9.69 -4.48
CA HIS A 55 11.48 -8.30 -4.39
C HIS A 55 11.14 -7.51 -5.66
N LEU A 56 10.37 -6.44 -5.49
CA LEU A 56 10.00 -5.51 -6.57
C LEU A 56 10.62 -4.14 -6.29
N CYS A 57 11.75 -3.84 -6.89
CA CYS A 57 12.42 -2.55 -6.68
C CYS A 57 12.17 -1.65 -7.89
N THR A 58 11.52 -0.51 -7.67
CA THR A 58 11.36 0.53 -8.67
C THR A 58 12.03 1.82 -8.19
N GLY A 59 12.68 2.53 -9.09
CA GLY A 59 13.27 3.81 -8.73
C GLY A 59 13.70 4.62 -9.92
N TYR A 60 14.04 5.88 -9.68
CA TYR A 60 14.68 6.73 -10.67
C TYR A 60 15.55 7.79 -10.01
N LEU A 61 16.75 7.99 -10.55
CA LEU A 61 17.74 8.90 -9.99
C LEU A 61 17.65 10.32 -10.56
N LYS A 62 16.90 10.52 -11.66
CA LYS A 62 16.75 11.85 -12.25
C LYS A 62 15.78 12.70 -11.42
N PRO A 63 16.00 14.02 -11.36
CA PRO A 63 15.15 14.90 -10.57
C PRO A 63 13.79 15.18 -11.19
N GLU A 64 13.66 14.98 -12.50
CA GLU A 64 12.47 15.29 -13.26
C GLU A 64 12.07 14.14 -14.17
N GLY A 65 10.76 14.03 -14.43
CA GLY A 65 10.20 13.09 -15.39
C GLY A 65 8.98 12.33 -14.87
N THR A 66 8.58 11.33 -15.63
CA THR A 66 7.48 10.43 -15.27
C THR A 66 7.97 9.00 -15.37
N GLN A 67 7.58 8.18 -14.39
CA GLN A 67 7.71 6.73 -14.43
C GLN A 67 6.33 6.09 -14.33
N GLU A 68 5.97 5.30 -15.33
CA GLU A 68 4.78 4.44 -15.32
C GLU A 68 5.17 2.99 -15.03
N VAL A 69 4.47 2.35 -14.09
CA VAL A 69 4.71 0.94 -13.76
C VAL A 69 3.37 0.21 -13.79
N LEU A 70 3.23 -0.70 -14.75
CA LEU A 70 2.07 -1.56 -14.87
C LEU A 70 2.45 -2.95 -14.35
N ILE A 71 1.74 -3.46 -13.35
CA ILE A 71 2.05 -4.74 -12.72
C ILE A 71 0.84 -5.65 -12.83
N HIS A 72 1.07 -6.85 -13.33
CA HIS A 72 0.07 -7.92 -13.45
C HIS A 72 0.52 -9.09 -12.58
N ASN A 73 -0.11 -9.27 -11.44
CA ASN A 73 0.18 -10.37 -10.52
C ASN A 73 -0.89 -11.45 -10.65
N ARG A 74 -0.47 -12.70 -10.82
CA ARG A 74 -1.36 -13.86 -10.78
C ARG A 74 -0.77 -14.91 -9.85
N LEU A 75 -1.51 -15.27 -8.81
CA LEU A 75 -1.20 -16.41 -7.96
C LEU A 75 -2.11 -17.57 -8.33
N GLY A 76 -1.51 -18.71 -8.66
CA GLY A 76 -2.21 -19.97 -8.86
C GLY A 76 -2.97 -20.44 -7.61
N SER A 77 -3.83 -21.43 -7.78
CA SER A 77 -4.58 -22.02 -6.67
C SER A 77 -3.64 -22.60 -5.62
N ARG A 78 -3.92 -22.37 -4.34
CA ARG A 78 -3.10 -22.81 -3.19
C ARG A 78 -1.66 -22.29 -3.20
N ALA A 79 -1.32 -21.33 -4.07
CA ALA A 79 -0.01 -20.71 -4.08
C ALA A 79 0.16 -19.79 -2.87
N ARG A 80 1.40 -19.61 -2.40
CA ARG A 80 1.72 -18.70 -1.30
C ARG A 80 2.95 -17.87 -1.62
N ALA A 81 2.83 -16.55 -1.49
CA ALA A 81 3.95 -15.66 -1.73
C ALA A 81 3.89 -14.38 -0.88
N LYS A 82 5.08 -13.93 -0.48
CA LYS A 82 5.31 -12.61 0.11
C LYS A 82 5.99 -11.72 -0.92
N PHE A 83 5.52 -10.50 -1.09
CA PHE A 83 6.11 -9.47 -1.91
C PHE A 83 6.61 -8.33 -1.02
N ILE A 84 7.81 -7.83 -1.35
CA ILE A 84 8.38 -6.64 -0.74
C ILE A 84 8.74 -5.70 -1.89
N SER A 85 8.02 -4.60 -1.99
CA SER A 85 8.29 -3.54 -2.94
C SER A 85 8.98 -2.35 -2.30
N HIS A 86 9.97 -1.81 -3.00
CA HIS A 86 10.63 -0.58 -2.62
C HIS A 86 10.58 0.41 -3.79
N CYS A 87 9.98 1.57 -3.54
CA CYS A 87 9.85 2.67 -4.49
C CYS A 87 10.78 3.82 -4.09
N VAL A 88 11.87 4.05 -4.84
CA VAL A 88 12.99 4.91 -4.43
C VAL A 88 13.23 6.07 -5.42
N PHE A 89 12.96 7.30 -4.98
CA PHE A 89 13.05 8.53 -5.79
C PHE A 89 13.86 9.63 -5.06
N PRO A 90 15.17 9.43 -4.85
CA PRO A 90 15.96 10.23 -3.91
C PRO A 90 16.25 11.65 -4.39
N SER A 91 16.13 11.90 -5.70
CA SER A 91 16.43 13.20 -6.32
C SER A 91 15.18 13.94 -6.81
N GLY A 92 13.97 13.41 -6.59
CA GLY A 92 12.76 13.91 -7.23
C GLY A 92 12.40 15.34 -6.81
N VAL A 93 12.41 16.28 -7.76
CA VAL A 93 12.02 17.69 -7.58
C VAL A 93 10.75 18.02 -8.40
N ASN A 94 10.59 17.39 -9.55
CA ASN A 94 9.36 17.46 -10.35
C ASN A 94 9.16 16.11 -11.05
N PHE A 95 8.82 15.10 -10.24
CA PHE A 95 8.79 13.71 -10.69
C PHE A 95 7.45 13.06 -10.40
N THR A 96 6.87 12.38 -11.38
CA THR A 96 5.64 11.60 -11.20
C THR A 96 5.93 10.11 -11.29
N HIS A 97 5.57 9.36 -10.26
CA HIS A 97 5.52 7.90 -10.29
C HIS A 97 4.06 7.46 -10.30
N SER A 98 3.64 6.79 -11.38
CA SER A 98 2.31 6.24 -11.53
C SER A 98 2.39 4.72 -11.63
N MET A 99 1.76 4.03 -10.69
CA MET A 99 1.74 2.58 -10.63
C MET A 99 0.30 2.08 -10.65
N VAL A 100 0.04 1.09 -11.50
CA VAL A 100 -1.20 0.31 -11.51
C VAL A 100 -0.85 -1.15 -11.36
N ALA A 101 -1.36 -1.78 -10.31
CA ALA A 101 -1.19 -3.20 -10.03
C ALA A 101 -2.53 -3.92 -10.10
N ASP A 102 -2.69 -4.77 -11.10
CA ASP A 102 -3.81 -5.69 -11.24
C ASP A 102 -3.40 -7.06 -10.68
N THR A 103 -4.12 -7.54 -9.67
CA THR A 103 -3.74 -8.72 -8.89
C THR A 103 -4.90 -9.73 -8.82
N ASP A 104 -4.64 -10.96 -9.22
CA ASP A 104 -5.55 -12.11 -9.07
C ASP A 104 -4.96 -13.12 -8.07
N VAL A 105 -5.56 -13.21 -6.88
CA VAL A 105 -5.17 -14.16 -5.83
C VAL A 105 -6.06 -15.39 -5.96
N GLY A 106 -5.49 -16.48 -6.50
CA GLY A 106 -6.19 -17.74 -6.81
C GLY A 106 -6.88 -18.44 -5.64
N GLU A 107 -7.63 -19.49 -5.94
CA GLU A 107 -8.42 -20.21 -4.93
C GLU A 107 -7.54 -20.76 -3.81
N ASN A 108 -7.86 -20.44 -2.57
CA ASN A 108 -7.09 -20.80 -1.37
C ASN A 108 -5.60 -20.36 -1.43
N ALA A 109 -5.26 -19.39 -2.29
CA ALA A 109 -3.93 -18.81 -2.34
C ALA A 109 -3.73 -17.75 -1.26
N GLU A 110 -2.48 -17.47 -0.89
CA GLU A 110 -2.14 -16.47 0.12
C GLU A 110 -1.09 -15.49 -0.41
N MET A 111 -1.43 -14.21 -0.42
CA MET A 111 -0.54 -13.14 -0.85
C MET A 111 -0.37 -12.11 0.27
N PHE A 112 0.87 -11.83 0.61
CA PHE A 112 1.25 -10.64 1.39
C PHE A 112 2.03 -9.70 0.50
N TYR A 113 1.69 -8.41 0.49
CA TYR A 113 2.38 -7.38 -0.28
C TYR A 113 2.69 -6.20 0.63
N GLU A 114 3.95 -5.84 0.74
CA GLU A 114 4.39 -4.65 1.48
C GLU A 114 5.10 -3.72 0.52
N ASP A 115 4.63 -2.47 0.47
CA ASP A 115 5.14 -1.40 -0.38
C ASP A 115 5.74 -0.30 0.49
N THR A 116 7.04 -0.06 0.35
CA THR A 116 7.74 0.97 1.11
C THR A 116 8.29 2.04 0.19
N HIS A 117 7.96 3.29 0.49
CA HIS A 117 8.37 4.44 -0.28
C HIS A 117 9.49 5.24 0.39
N MET A 118 10.48 5.66 -0.40
CA MET A 118 11.61 6.48 0.03
C MET A 118 11.91 7.56 -1.00
N HIS A 119 11.62 8.82 -0.68
CA HIS A 119 11.70 9.95 -1.60
C HIS A 119 12.72 11.01 -1.16
N SER A 120 12.91 12.02 -2.01
CA SER A 120 13.71 13.20 -1.70
C SER A 120 13.10 14.00 -0.54
N LYS A 121 13.90 14.92 0.02
CA LYS A 121 13.42 15.88 1.04
C LYS A 121 12.70 17.08 0.43
N ASP A 122 12.81 17.28 -0.88
CA ASP A 122 12.31 18.47 -1.58
C ASP A 122 10.77 18.50 -1.69
N GLY A 123 10.15 17.34 -1.56
CA GLY A 123 8.72 17.15 -1.72
C GLY A 123 8.20 17.36 -3.14
N GLY A 124 9.07 17.15 -4.13
CA GLY A 124 8.77 17.29 -5.55
C GLY A 124 8.16 16.06 -6.23
N VAL A 125 7.83 15.03 -5.46
CA VAL A 125 7.36 13.73 -5.98
C VAL A 125 5.84 13.66 -5.93
N THR A 126 5.23 13.31 -7.06
CA THR A 126 3.82 12.90 -7.13
C THR A 126 3.76 11.38 -7.28
N VAL A 127 3.15 10.69 -6.31
CA VAL A 127 2.88 9.26 -6.38
C VAL A 127 1.40 9.03 -6.66
N ARG A 128 1.10 8.19 -7.64
CA ARG A 128 -0.23 7.66 -7.92
C ARG A 128 -0.15 6.14 -7.91
N ALA A 129 -0.62 5.50 -6.86
CA ALA A 129 -0.63 4.04 -6.72
C ALA A 129 -2.07 3.53 -6.79
N THR A 130 -2.38 2.67 -7.76
CA THR A 130 -3.68 2.01 -7.87
C THR A 130 -3.49 0.51 -7.78
N TYR A 131 -4.15 -0.11 -6.79
CA TYR A 131 -4.18 -1.54 -6.57
C TYR A 131 -5.57 -2.06 -6.87
N ASN A 132 -5.72 -2.89 -7.89
CA ASN A 132 -6.96 -3.61 -8.19
C ASN A 132 -6.74 -5.09 -7.88
N THR A 133 -7.47 -5.62 -6.91
CA THR A 133 -7.28 -7.00 -6.45
C THR A 133 -8.58 -7.78 -6.49
N VAL A 134 -8.52 -8.98 -7.05
CA VAL A 134 -9.57 -10.00 -6.91
C VAL A 134 -9.01 -11.13 -6.06
N VAL A 135 -9.69 -11.46 -4.96
CA VAL A 135 -9.35 -12.58 -4.09
C VAL A 135 -10.38 -13.67 -4.27
N ARG A 136 -9.95 -14.74 -4.94
CA ARG A 136 -10.80 -15.90 -5.25
C ARG A 136 -11.21 -16.64 -3.99
N LYS A 137 -12.15 -17.56 -4.15
CA LYS A 137 -12.69 -18.39 -3.08
C LYS A 137 -11.62 -18.92 -2.12
N GLY A 138 -11.78 -18.67 -0.82
CA GLY A 138 -10.86 -19.12 0.22
C GLY A 138 -9.49 -18.44 0.23
N GLY A 139 -9.20 -17.54 -0.72
CA GLY A 139 -7.93 -16.83 -0.80
C GLY A 139 -7.75 -15.81 0.31
N ARG A 140 -6.48 -15.47 0.60
CA ARG A 140 -6.09 -14.54 1.67
C ARG A 140 -5.15 -13.49 1.09
N PHE A 141 -5.47 -12.22 1.32
CA PHE A 141 -4.72 -11.11 0.79
C PHE A 141 -4.36 -10.11 1.88
N GLN A 142 -3.12 -9.62 1.87
CA GLN A 142 -2.67 -8.52 2.69
C GLN A 142 -1.90 -7.52 1.84
N ASN A 143 -2.23 -6.24 1.92
CA ASN A 143 -1.51 -5.16 1.26
C ASN A 143 -1.17 -4.06 2.28
N MET A 144 0.11 -3.77 2.45
CA MET A 144 0.62 -2.80 3.41
C MET A 144 1.35 -1.71 2.63
N PHE A 145 0.84 -0.49 2.64
CA PHE A 145 1.46 0.67 2.00
C PHE A 145 2.07 1.59 3.06
N TYR A 146 3.38 1.83 2.97
CA TYR A 146 4.13 2.62 3.95
C TYR A 146 4.93 3.76 3.31
N LEU A 147 4.62 4.98 3.75
CA LEU A 147 5.42 6.18 3.52
C LEU A 147 5.59 6.90 4.86
N THR A 148 6.46 6.39 5.73
CA THR A 148 6.60 6.90 7.11
C THR A 148 7.94 7.57 7.38
N LYS A 149 8.95 7.35 6.52
CA LYS A 149 10.33 7.82 6.76
C LYS A 149 10.64 9.14 6.06
N THR A 150 10.13 9.32 4.85
CA THR A 150 10.36 10.50 4.00
C THR A 150 9.04 11.16 3.69
N ARG A 151 9.08 12.42 3.30
CA ARG A 151 7.91 13.12 2.76
C ARG A 151 7.73 12.83 1.27
N VAL A 152 6.57 13.16 0.73
CA VAL A 152 6.27 13.14 -0.70
C VAL A 152 6.04 14.59 -1.13
N GLY A 153 5.17 14.86 -2.08
CA GLY A 153 4.53 16.18 -2.22
C GLY A 153 3.05 16.01 -2.53
N LYS A 154 2.74 15.05 -3.40
CA LYS A 154 1.36 14.61 -3.64
C LYS A 154 1.29 13.10 -3.66
N LEU A 155 0.43 12.52 -2.83
CA LEU A 155 0.22 11.09 -2.75
C LEU A 155 -1.25 10.77 -3.03
N PHE A 156 -1.48 9.91 -4.00
CA PHE A 156 -2.78 9.35 -4.32
C PHE A 156 -2.67 7.84 -4.24
N VAL A 157 -3.34 7.22 -3.27
CA VAL A 157 -3.39 5.76 -3.11
C VAL A 157 -4.82 5.31 -3.31
N LYS A 158 -5.01 4.34 -4.21
CA LYS A 158 -6.27 3.66 -4.42
C LYS A 158 -6.10 2.17 -4.22
N MET A 159 -6.91 1.57 -3.36
CA MET A 159 -6.95 0.12 -3.18
C MET A 159 -8.38 -0.37 -3.36
N ASN A 160 -8.64 -1.15 -4.41
CA ASN A 160 -9.92 -1.79 -4.65
C ASN A 160 -9.77 -3.30 -4.52
N VAL A 161 -10.50 -3.91 -3.58
CA VAL A 161 -10.42 -5.34 -3.31
C VAL A 161 -11.79 -6.00 -3.45
N ASN A 162 -11.89 -6.97 -4.36
CA ASN A 162 -13.07 -7.82 -4.55
C ASN A 162 -12.86 -9.18 -3.89
N LEU A 163 -13.78 -9.53 -2.98
CA LEU A 163 -13.69 -10.75 -2.17
C LEU A 163 -14.77 -11.76 -2.58
N GLU A 164 -14.35 -12.92 -3.09
CA GLU A 164 -15.24 -14.06 -3.33
C GLU A 164 -15.52 -14.89 -2.05
N LYS A 165 -16.15 -16.06 -2.20
CA LYS A 165 -16.67 -16.86 -1.08
C LYS A 165 -15.55 -17.27 -0.10
N ASN A 166 -15.76 -17.03 1.19
CA ASN A 166 -14.81 -17.32 2.27
C ASN A 166 -13.40 -16.71 2.09
N SER A 167 -13.23 -15.70 1.25
CA SER A 167 -11.94 -15.03 1.08
C SER A 167 -11.75 -13.90 2.08
N THR A 168 -10.49 -13.57 2.37
CA THR A 168 -10.15 -12.55 3.38
C THR A 168 -9.16 -11.52 2.86
N ALA A 169 -9.35 -10.25 3.21
CA ALA A 169 -8.36 -9.19 2.96
C ALA A 169 -8.03 -8.36 4.20
N HIS A 170 -6.80 -7.88 4.26
CA HIS A 170 -6.36 -6.79 5.13
C HIS A 170 -5.57 -5.79 4.29
N ILE A 171 -6.12 -4.59 4.09
CA ILE A 171 -5.39 -3.49 3.45
C ILE A 171 -5.05 -2.45 4.52
N GLU A 172 -3.80 -1.98 4.50
CA GLU A 172 -3.31 -0.99 5.44
C GLU A 172 -2.52 0.10 4.71
N SER A 173 -2.82 1.36 5.02
CA SER A 173 -2.02 2.51 4.61
C SER A 173 -1.50 3.24 5.84
N LYS A 174 -0.17 3.38 5.97
CA LYS A 174 0.47 4.23 6.99
C LYS A 174 1.32 5.31 6.35
N VAL A 175 0.99 6.57 6.64
CA VAL A 175 1.62 7.73 6.00
C VAL A 175 1.98 8.78 7.03
N TYR A 176 3.21 9.30 6.96
CA TYR A 176 3.64 10.50 7.66
C TYR A 176 3.79 11.65 6.66
N GLU A 177 2.77 12.51 6.61
CA GLU A 177 2.73 13.73 5.80
C GLU A 177 3.41 14.89 6.53
N ARG A 178 4.28 15.62 5.83
CA ARG A 178 5.05 16.74 6.38
C ARG A 178 4.91 17.98 5.53
N GLU A 179 5.24 19.14 6.09
CA GLU A 179 5.34 20.41 5.37
C GLU A 179 4.06 20.71 4.57
N ASP A 180 4.13 20.82 3.24
CA ASP A 180 3.02 21.09 2.32
C ASP A 180 2.54 19.86 1.53
N ASP A 181 2.76 18.65 2.06
CA ASP A 181 2.26 17.44 1.42
C ASP A 181 0.72 17.43 1.27
N TYR A 182 0.24 16.80 0.20
CA TYR A 182 -1.16 16.50 -0.04
C TYR A 182 -1.37 15.00 -0.23
N LEU A 183 -2.28 14.43 0.55
CA LEU A 183 -2.65 13.02 0.54
C LEU A 183 -4.11 12.82 0.16
N GLU A 184 -4.35 11.87 -0.74
CA GLU A 184 -5.66 11.27 -0.97
C GLU A 184 -5.57 9.74 -0.95
N ILE A 185 -6.32 9.11 -0.04
CA ILE A 185 -6.44 7.65 0.07
C ILE A 185 -7.88 7.27 -0.25
N ASP A 186 -8.07 6.34 -1.19
CA ASP A 186 -9.37 5.74 -1.56
C ASP A 186 -9.28 4.21 -1.46
N GLU A 187 -9.79 3.67 -0.35
CA GLU A 187 -9.77 2.24 -0.05
C GLU A 187 -11.18 1.65 -0.14
N GLU A 188 -11.36 0.56 -0.90
CA GLU A 188 -12.65 -0.06 -1.12
C GLU A 188 -12.60 -1.58 -0.92
N LEU A 189 -13.46 -2.07 -0.03
CA LEU A 189 -13.71 -3.49 0.20
C LEU A 189 -15.06 -3.90 -0.40
N HIS A 190 -15.04 -4.80 -1.38
CA HIS A 190 -16.24 -5.37 -2.00
C HIS A 190 -16.42 -6.82 -1.53
N LEU A 191 -17.24 -7.02 -0.49
CA LEU A 191 -17.50 -8.32 0.15
C LEU A 191 -18.59 -9.08 -0.62
N ASN A 192 -18.23 -9.60 -1.79
CA ASN A 192 -19.15 -10.17 -2.77
C ASN A 192 -19.46 -11.66 -2.56
N GLY A 193 -18.64 -12.38 -1.80
CA GLY A 193 -18.83 -13.80 -1.52
C GLY A 193 -19.39 -14.08 -0.13
N GLU A 194 -20.20 -15.14 -0.02
CA GLU A 194 -20.66 -15.66 1.26
C GLU A 194 -19.47 -15.89 2.21
N GLY A 195 -19.57 -15.42 3.45
CA GLY A 195 -18.52 -15.60 4.45
C GLY A 195 -17.21 -14.85 4.18
N SER A 196 -17.17 -13.93 3.20
CA SER A 196 -15.99 -13.08 2.96
C SER A 196 -15.75 -12.11 4.11
N SER A 197 -14.50 -11.77 4.38
CA SER A 197 -14.19 -10.78 5.43
C SER A 197 -13.04 -9.83 5.06
N GLY A 198 -13.15 -8.56 5.44
CA GLY A 198 -12.15 -7.55 5.08
C GLY A 198 -11.88 -6.56 6.20
N ILE A 199 -10.63 -6.13 6.31
CA ILE A 199 -10.20 -5.00 7.16
C ILE A 199 -9.53 -3.96 6.25
N ALA A 200 -9.97 -2.72 6.36
CA ALA A 200 -9.28 -1.56 5.79
C ALA A 200 -8.82 -0.67 6.94
N LYS A 201 -7.51 -0.45 7.03
CA LYS A 201 -6.89 0.29 8.13
C LYS A 201 -6.07 1.43 7.58
N THR A 202 -6.40 2.65 7.96
CA THR A 202 -5.65 3.83 7.57
C THR A 202 -5.07 4.51 8.81
N THR A 203 -3.80 4.88 8.75
CA THR A 203 -3.15 5.70 9.77
C THR A 203 -2.37 6.83 9.11
N VAL A 204 -2.77 8.07 9.38
CA VAL A 204 -2.10 9.25 8.83
C VAL A 204 -1.62 10.12 9.96
N PHE A 205 -0.31 10.38 9.99
CA PHE A 205 0.28 11.40 10.84
C PHE A 205 0.55 12.64 10.00
N ALA A 206 -0.25 13.70 10.19
CA ALA A 206 -0.19 14.91 9.39
C ALA A 206 0.40 16.07 10.21
N THR A 207 1.49 16.66 9.72
CA THR A 207 2.16 17.79 10.38
C THR A 207 2.21 19.07 9.55
N ASP A 208 2.62 20.16 10.20
CA ASP A 208 2.94 21.45 9.59
C ASP A 208 1.74 22.11 8.91
N ARG A 209 1.69 22.10 7.58
CA ARG A 209 0.62 22.66 6.73
C ARG A 209 0.10 21.62 5.72
N SER A 210 0.28 20.33 6.02
CA SER A 210 -0.11 19.22 5.16
C SER A 210 -1.63 19.04 5.15
N LYS A 211 -2.11 18.39 4.08
CA LYS A 211 -3.54 18.14 3.87
C LYS A 211 -3.78 16.69 3.53
N ALA A 212 -4.74 16.05 4.20
CA ALA A 212 -5.10 14.67 3.93
C ALA A 212 -6.60 14.49 3.75
N LYS A 213 -6.97 13.71 2.75
CA LYS A 213 -8.34 13.26 2.49
C LYS A 213 -8.36 11.74 2.41
N ILE A 214 -9.09 11.13 3.33
CA ILE A 214 -9.20 9.67 3.43
C ILE A 214 -10.64 9.29 3.10
N ILE A 215 -10.82 8.34 2.18
CA ILE A 215 -12.10 7.78 1.80
C ILE A 215 -11.98 6.27 1.95
N ASN A 216 -12.76 5.68 2.86
CA ASN A 216 -12.81 4.24 3.02
C ASN A 216 -14.24 3.76 2.77
N LYS A 217 -14.39 2.77 1.89
CA LYS A 217 -15.69 2.20 1.52
C LYS A 217 -15.74 0.71 1.79
N ALA A 218 -16.85 0.23 2.33
CA ALA A 218 -17.11 -1.19 2.47
C ALA A 218 -18.52 -1.54 1.96
N TYR A 219 -18.60 -2.59 1.13
CA TYR A 219 -19.84 -3.08 0.55
C TYR A 219 -20.09 -4.51 1.01
N GLY A 220 -21.02 -4.67 1.97
CA GLY A 220 -21.48 -5.97 2.48
C GLY A 220 -22.54 -6.56 1.56
N ASN A 221 -22.12 -7.25 0.50
CA ASN A 221 -23.01 -7.66 -0.59
C ASN A 221 -23.53 -9.11 -0.44
N ALA A 222 -22.92 -9.91 0.44
CA ALA A 222 -23.20 -11.35 0.56
C ALA A 222 -23.50 -11.78 2.00
N PRO A 223 -24.21 -12.91 2.20
CA PRO A 223 -24.56 -13.36 3.55
C PRO A 223 -23.32 -13.75 4.36
N TYR A 224 -23.35 -13.43 5.65
CA TYR A 224 -22.26 -13.69 6.59
C TYR A 224 -20.95 -12.99 6.23
N SER A 225 -20.99 -12.00 5.34
CA SER A 225 -19.83 -11.17 5.06
C SER A 225 -19.57 -10.18 6.20
N ARG A 226 -18.30 -9.91 6.50
CA ARG A 226 -17.89 -9.05 7.62
C ARG A 226 -16.82 -8.05 7.20
N GLY A 227 -17.08 -6.77 7.40
CA GLY A 227 -16.14 -5.69 7.11
C GLY A 227 -15.83 -4.85 8.34
N HIS A 228 -14.59 -4.42 8.46
CA HIS A 228 -14.18 -3.43 9.47
C HIS A 228 -13.32 -2.36 8.82
N ILE A 229 -13.62 -1.09 9.11
CA ILE A 229 -12.82 0.06 8.73
C ILE A 229 -12.26 0.67 10.02
N GLU A 230 -10.94 0.90 10.06
CA GLU A 230 -10.25 1.54 11.17
C GLU A 230 -9.44 2.75 10.65
N CYS A 231 -9.83 3.96 11.06
CA CYS A 231 -9.17 5.21 10.67
C CYS A 231 -8.54 5.86 11.91
N ASN A 232 -7.23 6.11 11.86
CA ASN A 232 -6.49 6.78 12.92
C ASN A 232 -5.67 7.93 12.35
N GLU A 233 -6.20 9.14 12.45
CA GLU A 233 -5.53 10.34 11.99
C GLU A 233 -5.02 11.17 13.17
N ILE A 234 -3.73 11.51 13.12
CA ILE A 234 -3.05 12.27 14.14
C ILE A 234 -2.56 13.58 13.52
N ILE A 235 -2.93 14.71 14.14
CA ILE A 235 -2.60 16.05 13.65
C ILE A 235 -1.64 16.80 14.58
N LYS A 236 -0.65 17.49 13.99
CA LYS A 236 0.27 18.41 14.71
C LYS A 236 0.70 19.58 13.83
N GLY A 237 0.12 20.76 14.07
CA GLY A 237 0.48 21.99 13.38
C GLY A 237 -0.70 22.94 13.32
N ASP A 238 -0.44 24.22 13.04
CA ASP A 238 -1.46 25.27 13.07
C ASP A 238 -2.21 25.41 11.74
N SER A 239 -1.82 24.66 10.70
CA SER A 239 -2.42 24.72 9.36
C SER A 239 -2.62 23.33 8.73
N VAL A 240 -2.72 22.30 9.57
CA VAL A 240 -3.01 20.93 9.13
C VAL A 240 -4.52 20.78 8.88
N GLU A 241 -4.87 20.13 7.77
CA GLU A 241 -6.26 19.83 7.41
C GLU A 241 -6.39 18.34 7.10
N VAL A 242 -7.14 17.60 7.93
CA VAL A 242 -7.39 16.17 7.70
C VAL A 242 -8.89 15.90 7.71
N GLY A 243 -9.38 15.24 6.66
CA GLY A 243 -10.77 14.80 6.55
C GLY A 243 -10.84 13.32 6.22
N THR A 244 -11.71 12.60 6.95
CA THR A 244 -12.06 11.20 6.65
C THR A 244 -13.52 11.08 6.27
N MET A 245 -13.82 10.25 5.28
CA MET A 245 -15.18 10.00 4.77
C MET A 245 -15.42 8.49 4.65
N PRO A 246 -15.98 7.87 5.70
CA PRO A 246 -16.36 6.46 5.68
C PRO A 246 -17.70 6.25 4.94
N GLU A 247 -17.77 5.25 4.07
CA GLU A 247 -19.01 4.87 3.39
C GLU A 247 -19.28 3.36 3.53
N LEU A 248 -20.31 2.99 4.28
CA LEU A 248 -20.67 1.59 4.53
C LEU A 248 -22.02 1.29 3.88
N TYR A 249 -22.03 0.30 2.98
CA TYR A 249 -23.22 -0.12 2.25
C TYR A 249 -23.52 -1.60 2.53
N VAL A 250 -24.56 -1.86 3.30
CA VAL A 250 -25.07 -3.22 3.54
C VAL A 250 -26.18 -3.52 2.53
N LYS A 251 -25.94 -4.48 1.64
CA LYS A 251 -26.94 -4.94 0.63
C LYS A 251 -27.50 -6.32 0.93
N ASN A 252 -26.96 -7.02 1.93
CA ASN A 252 -27.47 -8.31 2.41
C ASN A 252 -27.79 -8.24 3.91
N GLU A 253 -28.97 -8.72 4.31
CA GLU A 253 -29.44 -8.65 5.71
C GLU A 253 -28.54 -9.40 6.71
N LYS A 254 -27.74 -10.37 6.24
CA LYS A 254 -26.83 -11.17 7.08
C LYS A 254 -25.39 -10.68 7.05
N ALA A 255 -25.12 -9.54 6.41
CA ALA A 255 -23.79 -8.93 6.40
C ALA A 255 -23.63 -7.96 7.58
N GLU A 256 -22.40 -7.84 8.06
CA GLU A 256 -22.04 -6.93 9.15
C GLU A 256 -20.88 -6.04 8.72
N LEU A 257 -21.02 -4.73 8.89
CA LEU A 257 -19.96 -3.76 8.65
C LEU A 257 -19.80 -2.90 9.90
N THR A 258 -18.56 -2.64 10.27
CA THR A 258 -18.19 -1.81 11.41
C THR A 258 -17.19 -0.74 10.99
N HIS A 259 -17.19 0.36 11.73
CA HIS A 259 -16.26 1.47 11.48
C HIS A 259 -15.87 2.14 12.80
N GLU A 260 -14.56 2.31 12.97
CA GLU A 260 -13.96 3.05 14.06
C GLU A 260 -13.05 4.15 13.47
N ALA A 261 -13.26 5.40 13.91
CA ALA A 261 -12.44 6.53 13.47
C ALA A 261 -12.01 7.38 14.66
N SER A 262 -10.76 7.83 14.63
CA SER A 262 -10.24 8.85 15.53
C SER A 262 -9.42 9.88 14.76
N ILE A 263 -9.80 11.15 14.90
CA ILE A 263 -9.00 12.28 14.41
C ILE A 263 -8.64 13.12 15.63
N GLY A 264 -7.35 13.22 15.94
CA GLY A 264 -6.92 13.81 17.20
C GLY A 264 -5.54 14.41 17.17
N ARG A 265 -5.26 15.27 18.15
CA ARG A 265 -3.91 15.79 18.37
C ARG A 265 -3.03 14.69 18.94
N VAL A 266 -1.72 14.78 18.66
CA VAL A 266 -0.70 13.97 19.32
C VAL A 266 -0.90 14.01 20.84
N ASN A 267 -0.79 12.86 21.50
CA ASN A 267 -0.92 12.77 22.95
C ASN A 267 0.21 13.55 23.64
N VAL A 268 -0.12 14.73 24.15
CA VAL A 268 0.83 15.65 24.79
C VAL A 268 1.58 15.00 25.95
N LYS A 269 0.93 14.14 26.75
CA LYS A 269 1.61 13.45 27.86
C LYS A 269 2.66 12.46 27.37
N GLN A 270 2.40 11.76 26.26
CA GLN A 270 3.39 10.86 25.65
C GLN A 270 4.57 11.67 25.12
N MET A 271 4.32 12.79 24.44
CA MET A 271 5.35 13.73 23.97
C MET A 271 6.22 14.27 25.12
N GLU A 272 5.59 14.83 26.15
CA GLU A 272 6.28 15.36 27.34
C GLU A 272 7.12 14.27 28.04
N THR A 273 6.61 13.03 28.10
CA THR A 273 7.34 11.89 28.68
C THR A 273 8.61 11.58 27.88
N LEU A 274 8.53 11.54 26.56
CA LEU A 274 9.69 11.27 25.69
C LEU A 274 10.70 12.41 25.77
N MET A 275 10.24 13.66 25.73
CA MET A 275 11.11 14.83 25.87
C MET A 275 11.80 14.89 27.25
N SER A 276 11.09 14.51 28.33
CA SER A 276 11.68 14.42 29.67
C SER A 276 12.80 13.38 29.78
N LYS A 277 12.83 12.39 28.88
CA LYS A 277 13.91 11.40 28.76
C LYS A 277 15.09 11.88 27.90
N GLY A 278 15.08 13.14 27.46
CA GLY A 278 16.18 13.77 26.72
C GLY A 278 16.04 13.73 25.20
N LEU A 279 14.90 13.28 24.66
CA LEU A 279 14.61 13.35 23.24
C LEU A 279 14.21 14.78 22.86
N SER A 280 14.65 15.24 21.68
CA SER A 280 14.08 16.42 21.05
C SER A 280 12.61 16.20 20.69
N GLU A 281 11.88 17.28 20.40
CA GLU A 281 10.49 17.17 19.98
C GLU A 281 10.34 16.39 18.66
N GLU A 282 11.30 16.53 17.74
CA GLU A 282 11.34 15.78 16.49
C GLU A 282 11.56 14.28 16.74
N GLU A 283 12.57 13.92 17.55
CA GLU A 283 12.84 12.52 17.91
C GLU A 283 11.67 11.88 18.68
N ALA A 284 11.03 12.64 19.58
CA ALA A 284 9.84 12.17 20.29
C ALA A 284 8.66 11.96 19.33
N THR A 285 8.50 12.84 18.34
CA THR A 285 7.47 12.70 17.29
C THR A 285 7.72 11.45 16.46
N ASP A 286 8.95 11.25 15.98
CA ASP A 286 9.36 10.06 15.22
C ASP A 286 9.22 8.75 16.01
N MET A 287 9.29 8.78 17.35
CA MET A 287 9.04 7.60 18.20
C MET A 287 7.54 7.30 18.41
N ILE A 288 6.67 8.29 18.25
CA ILE A 288 5.21 8.12 18.38
C ILE A 288 4.61 7.58 17.09
N VAL A 289 5.13 8.03 15.94
CA VAL A 289 4.75 7.57 14.59
C VAL A 289 5.18 6.12 14.37
#